data_AF-A0A968KZ48-F1
#
_entry.id   AF-A0A968KZ48-F1
#
_cell.length_a   1.000
_cell.length_b   1.000
_cell.length_c   1.000
_cell.angle_alpha   90.00
_cell.angle_beta   90.00
_cell.angle_gamma   90.00
#
_symmetry.space_group_name_H-M   'P 1'
#
loop_
_entity.id
_entity.type
_entity.pdbx_description
1 polymer ?
#
loop_
_entity_poly.entity_id
_entity_poly.type
_entity_poly.pdbx_seq_one_letter_code
_entity_poly.pdbx_strand_id
1 'polypeptide(L)'
;MIQRNWQTDDYYVSPLSLALGSFDAIHYGHQDLLKEKIDSLERWVLYFRLAPQALRQTTFQGMVRSEAQRLEIFANLGLDGALSLDFSPEISKMNGIDFLEELYQKVAMKQLIIGEDFRLGKGAQVTHTEIKAWAKTKAINVSIHPLRYEAGEGDKYSSSTLREAVLSRNFALIEATSGYGYAIDLRHLDCYQAEGAWHYRLESSEQVLPPDGRYQTVEGIEIVKKEGLLVSAIQLEQAFL
;
A
#
# COMPACT_ATOMS: atom_id res chain seq x y z
N MET A 1 -11.92 -11.78 -1.49
CA MET A 1 -10.71 -11.53 -2.30
C MET A 1 -9.70 -12.62 -2.03
N ILE A 2 -9.07 -13.19 -3.07
CA ILE A 2 -8.01 -14.19 -2.95
C ILE A 2 -6.69 -13.48 -2.59
N GLN A 3 -5.89 -14.06 -1.68
CA GLN A 3 -4.58 -13.52 -1.32
C GLN A 3 -3.49 -14.54 -1.66
N ARG A 4 -2.41 -14.10 -2.29
CA ARG A 4 -1.27 -14.95 -2.67
C ARG A 4 0.04 -14.20 -2.49
N ASN A 5 1.14 -14.94 -2.36
CA ASN A 5 2.47 -14.37 -2.36
C ASN A 5 3.17 -14.65 -3.70
N TRP A 6 3.82 -13.64 -4.27
CA TRP A 6 4.58 -13.74 -5.52
C TRP A 6 5.67 -14.83 -5.47
N GLN A 7 6.27 -15.03 -4.31
CA GLN A 7 7.42 -15.92 -4.10
C GLN A 7 7.01 -17.37 -3.84
N THR A 8 5.72 -17.70 -3.75
CA THR A 8 5.22 -19.08 -3.71
C THR A 8 4.98 -19.62 -5.14
N ASP A 9 5.07 -20.93 -5.33
CA ASP A 9 4.93 -21.60 -6.66
C ASP A 9 3.47 -21.73 -7.15
N ASP A 10 2.59 -20.85 -6.68
CA ASP A 10 1.17 -20.88 -7.02
C ASP A 10 0.90 -20.18 -8.36
N TYR A 11 0.47 -20.95 -9.37
CA TYR A 11 0.06 -20.40 -10.66
C TYR A 11 -1.37 -19.86 -10.63
N TYR A 12 -1.58 -18.70 -11.27
CA TYR A 12 -2.91 -18.12 -11.42
C TYR A 12 -3.38 -18.18 -12.87
N VAL A 13 -4.43 -18.98 -13.10
CA VAL A 13 -4.87 -19.38 -14.44
C VAL A 13 -6.02 -18.55 -15.00
N SER A 14 -6.76 -17.79 -14.17
CA SER A 14 -7.80 -16.90 -14.68
C SER A 14 -7.19 -15.65 -15.32
N PRO A 15 -7.61 -15.27 -16.54
CA PRO A 15 -7.17 -14.03 -17.18
C PRO A 15 -7.46 -12.79 -16.33
N LEU A 16 -6.44 -11.95 -16.13
CA LEU A 16 -6.56 -10.80 -15.22
C LEU A 16 -6.04 -9.47 -15.78
N SER A 17 -6.57 -8.40 -15.19
CA SER A 17 -6.03 -7.04 -15.21
C SER A 17 -5.23 -6.84 -13.92
N LEU A 18 -3.95 -6.53 -14.04
CA LEU A 18 -3.04 -6.39 -12.90
C LEU A 18 -2.64 -4.92 -12.70
N ALA A 19 -3.06 -4.34 -11.59
CA ALA A 19 -2.52 -3.08 -11.10
C ALA A 19 -1.20 -3.33 -10.36
N LEU A 20 -0.17 -2.53 -10.63
CA LEU A 20 1.18 -2.76 -10.08
C LEU A 20 1.76 -1.50 -9.44
N GLY A 21 2.19 -1.60 -8.17
CA GLY A 21 2.64 -0.45 -7.39
C GLY A 21 2.90 -0.78 -5.91
N SER A 22 3.32 0.21 -5.11
CA SER A 22 3.49 0.01 -3.66
C SER A 22 2.17 0.06 -2.88
N PHE A 23 1.21 0.84 -3.36
CA PHE A 23 -0.13 0.99 -2.78
C PHE A 23 -0.10 1.25 -1.26
N ASP A 24 0.90 1.98 -0.80
CA ASP A 24 1.18 2.23 0.60
C ASP A 24 0.06 3.07 1.27
N ALA A 25 -0.30 4.22 0.69
CA ALA A 25 -1.31 5.11 1.26
C ALA A 25 -2.71 5.01 0.63
N ILE A 26 -2.83 4.34 -0.53
CA ILE A 26 -4.06 4.18 -1.33
C ILE A 26 -4.87 5.50 -1.50
N HIS A 27 -4.18 6.59 -1.83
CA HIS A 27 -4.82 7.85 -2.23
C HIS A 27 -5.65 7.70 -3.52
N TYR A 28 -6.45 8.71 -3.87
CA TYR A 28 -7.31 8.66 -5.05
C TYR A 28 -6.57 8.34 -6.36
N GLY A 29 -5.31 8.78 -6.50
CA GLY A 29 -4.47 8.36 -7.62
C GLY A 29 -4.31 6.83 -7.72
N HIS A 30 -3.97 6.15 -6.62
CA HIS A 30 -3.92 4.68 -6.59
C HIS A 30 -5.29 4.05 -6.85
N GLN A 31 -6.36 4.63 -6.33
CA GLN A 31 -7.70 4.09 -6.53
C GLN A 31 -8.13 4.09 -7.98
N ASP A 32 -7.66 5.03 -8.80
CA ASP A 32 -7.92 4.99 -10.24
C ASP A 32 -7.32 3.76 -10.90
N LEU A 33 -6.05 3.46 -10.60
CA LEU A 33 -5.38 2.26 -11.10
C LEU A 33 -6.09 1.00 -10.59
N LEU A 34 -6.49 0.99 -9.32
CA LEU A 34 -7.14 -0.14 -8.66
C LEU A 34 -8.62 -0.30 -9.05
N LYS A 35 -9.24 0.65 -9.75
CA LYS A 35 -10.62 0.52 -10.26
C LYS A 35 -10.65 0.14 -11.74
N GLU A 36 -9.59 0.44 -12.48
CA GLU A 36 -9.42 0.06 -13.88
C GLU A 36 -9.45 -1.47 -14.05
N LYS A 37 -10.16 -1.94 -15.08
CA LYS A 37 -10.07 -3.31 -15.59
C LYS A 37 -10.66 -3.39 -17.01
N ILE A 38 -10.31 -4.42 -17.76
CA ILE A 38 -11.16 -4.91 -18.85
C ILE A 38 -12.26 -5.78 -18.23
N ASP A 39 -13.53 -5.53 -18.58
CA ASP A 39 -14.69 -6.11 -17.88
C ASP A 39 -14.68 -7.64 -17.78
N SER A 40 -14.21 -8.32 -18.83
CA SER A 40 -14.11 -9.79 -18.91
C SER A 40 -12.94 -10.39 -18.14
N LEU A 41 -12.10 -9.57 -17.51
CA LEU A 41 -10.94 -9.99 -16.75
C LEU A 41 -11.20 -9.80 -15.26
N GLU A 42 -10.57 -10.65 -14.46
CA GLU A 42 -10.50 -10.42 -13.02
C GLU A 42 -9.60 -9.23 -12.70
N ARG A 43 -9.90 -8.54 -11.62
CA ARG A 43 -9.17 -7.37 -11.16
C ARG A 43 -8.23 -7.74 -10.02
N TRP A 44 -6.94 -7.65 -10.28
CA TRP A 44 -5.89 -8.03 -9.35
C TRP A 44 -4.92 -6.89 -9.08
N VAL A 45 -4.29 -6.93 -7.92
CA VAL A 45 -3.17 -6.04 -7.56
C VAL A 45 -1.92 -6.84 -7.26
N LEU A 46 -0.77 -6.40 -7.78
CA LEU A 46 0.55 -6.79 -7.29
C LEU A 46 1.12 -5.62 -6.48
N TYR A 47 1.32 -5.86 -5.18
CA TYR A 47 1.78 -4.84 -4.24
C TYR A 47 2.97 -5.31 -3.41
N PHE A 48 3.79 -4.37 -2.95
CA PHE A 48 4.88 -4.67 -2.04
C PHE A 48 4.37 -4.69 -0.60
N ARG A 49 4.67 -5.75 0.18
CA ARG A 49 4.25 -5.82 1.60
C ARG A 49 4.86 -4.66 2.38
N LEU A 50 6.15 -4.40 2.19
CA LEU A 50 6.82 -3.20 2.65
C LEU A 50 7.29 -2.38 1.46
N ALA A 51 7.26 -1.06 1.57
CA ALA A 51 7.77 -0.19 0.53
C ALA A 51 9.25 -0.53 0.25
N PRO A 52 9.73 -0.47 -1.00
CA PRO A 52 11.14 -0.73 -1.32
C PRO A 52 12.15 0.10 -0.52
N GLN A 53 11.72 1.26 0.00
CA GLN A 53 12.54 2.10 0.89
C GLN A 53 12.83 1.44 2.24
N ALA A 54 11.98 0.52 2.71
CA ALA A 54 12.17 -0.22 3.96
C ALA A 54 13.48 -1.02 3.96
N LEU A 55 13.92 -1.56 2.81
CA LEU A 55 15.22 -2.24 2.69
C LEU A 55 16.41 -1.31 2.93
N ARG A 56 16.25 0.00 2.76
CA ARG A 56 17.34 0.96 2.98
C ARG A 56 17.48 1.34 4.46
N GLN A 57 16.50 0.97 5.31
CA GLN A 57 16.39 1.10 6.78
C GLN A 57 16.71 2.45 7.44
N THR A 58 17.54 3.31 6.86
CA THR A 58 18.08 4.50 7.52
C THR A 58 17.14 5.71 7.52
N THR A 59 16.05 5.69 6.74
CA THR A 59 15.12 6.83 6.62
C THR A 59 13.64 6.44 6.49
N PHE A 60 13.30 5.15 6.54
CA PHE A 60 11.93 4.71 6.34
C PHE A 60 11.11 4.87 7.62
N GLN A 61 10.13 5.78 7.61
CA GLN A 61 9.31 6.11 8.79
C GLN A 61 8.10 5.19 8.97
N GLY A 62 7.96 4.14 8.15
CA GLY A 62 6.82 3.22 8.17
C GLY A 62 5.83 3.43 7.02
N MET A 63 4.91 2.47 6.88
CA MET A 63 3.82 2.44 5.90
C MET A 63 2.64 3.31 6.38
N VAL A 64 1.97 4.05 5.49
CA VAL A 64 0.78 4.83 5.83
C VAL A 64 -0.38 3.92 6.24
N ARG A 65 -0.51 2.75 5.60
CA ARG A 65 -1.52 1.73 5.91
C ARG A 65 -0.85 0.41 6.27
N SER A 66 -1.39 -0.29 7.25
CA SER A 66 -0.95 -1.66 7.54
C SER A 66 -1.30 -2.60 6.38
N GLU A 67 -0.73 -3.81 6.35
CA GLU A 67 -1.14 -4.82 5.37
C GLU A 67 -2.65 -5.16 5.50
N ALA A 68 -3.14 -5.35 6.72
CA ALA A 68 -4.56 -5.64 6.96
C ALA A 68 -5.48 -4.53 6.42
N GLN A 69 -5.15 -3.25 6.69
CA GLN A 69 -5.91 -2.11 6.16
C GLN A 69 -5.88 -2.03 4.63
N ARG A 70 -4.74 -2.30 4.00
CA ARG A 70 -4.65 -2.30 2.52
C ARG A 70 -5.52 -3.40 1.93
N LEU A 71 -5.51 -4.60 2.51
CA LEU A 71 -6.34 -5.72 2.06
C LEU A 71 -7.84 -5.42 2.22
N GLU A 72 -8.25 -4.74 3.30
CA GLU A 72 -9.63 -4.26 3.48
C GLU A 72 -10.00 -3.24 2.40
N ILE A 73 -9.13 -2.27 2.12
CA ILE A 73 -9.36 -1.27 1.07
C ILE A 73 -9.45 -1.94 -0.31
N PHE A 74 -8.57 -2.90 -0.62
CA PHE A 74 -8.64 -3.66 -1.88
C PHE A 74 -9.96 -4.43 -2.00
N ALA A 75 -10.41 -5.08 -0.93
CA ALA A 75 -11.70 -5.77 -0.92
C ALA A 75 -12.87 -4.78 -1.14
N ASN A 76 -12.84 -3.62 -0.49
CA ASN A 76 -13.86 -2.57 -0.62
C ASN A 76 -13.89 -1.94 -2.02
N LEU A 77 -12.74 -1.88 -2.70
CA LEU A 77 -12.64 -1.46 -4.10
C LEU A 77 -13.08 -2.54 -5.10
N GLY A 78 -13.45 -3.73 -4.61
CA GLY A 78 -13.95 -4.83 -5.43
C GLY A 78 -12.84 -5.52 -6.23
N LEU A 79 -11.67 -5.71 -5.64
CA LEU A 79 -10.62 -6.54 -6.24
C LEU A 79 -10.94 -8.03 -6.02
N ASP A 80 -10.67 -8.83 -7.06
CA ASP A 80 -10.84 -10.28 -7.04
C ASP A 80 -9.69 -10.95 -6.30
N GLY A 81 -8.46 -10.42 -6.46
CA GLY A 81 -7.28 -10.92 -5.79
C GLY A 81 -6.16 -9.90 -5.55
N ALA A 82 -5.26 -10.26 -4.64
CA ALA A 82 -4.06 -9.51 -4.32
C ALA A 82 -2.84 -10.45 -4.27
N LEU A 83 -1.76 -10.03 -4.91
CA LEU A 83 -0.47 -10.70 -4.95
C LEU A 83 0.52 -9.84 -4.18
N SER A 84 0.95 -10.30 -3.01
CA SER A 84 1.95 -9.62 -2.20
C SER A 84 3.35 -9.98 -2.68
N LEU A 85 4.27 -9.01 -2.67
CA LEU A 85 5.69 -9.23 -2.92
C LEU A 85 6.50 -8.74 -1.71
N ASP A 86 7.35 -9.61 -1.16
CA ASP A 86 8.32 -9.22 -0.16
C ASP A 86 9.59 -8.71 -0.84
N PHE A 87 9.85 -7.41 -0.72
CA PHE A 87 10.98 -6.78 -1.39
C PHE A 87 12.28 -7.23 -0.71
N SER A 88 13.10 -8.00 -1.43
CA SER A 88 14.35 -8.58 -0.92
C SER A 88 15.59 -8.00 -1.63
N PRO A 89 16.81 -8.19 -1.09
CA PRO A 89 18.04 -7.81 -1.79
C PRO A 89 18.17 -8.43 -3.19
N GLU A 90 17.65 -9.63 -3.39
CA GLU A 90 17.62 -10.33 -4.67
C GLU A 90 16.69 -9.60 -5.65
N ILE A 91 15.44 -9.33 -5.24
CA ILE A 91 14.47 -8.57 -6.04
C ILE A 91 15.00 -7.16 -6.35
N SER A 92 15.69 -6.51 -5.41
CA SER A 92 16.26 -5.18 -5.60
C SER A 92 17.35 -5.10 -6.68
N LYS A 93 17.99 -6.24 -6.99
CA LYS A 93 19.05 -6.37 -8.00
C LYS A 93 18.53 -6.87 -9.35
N MET A 94 17.28 -7.32 -9.40
CA MET A 94 16.65 -7.89 -10.58
C MET A 94 16.46 -6.84 -11.68
N ASN A 95 16.67 -7.22 -12.94
CA ASN A 95 16.29 -6.35 -14.06
C ASN A 95 14.75 -6.23 -14.12
N GLY A 96 14.24 -5.05 -14.48
CA GLY A 96 12.79 -4.83 -14.53
C GLY A 96 12.09 -5.65 -15.62
N ILE A 97 12.76 -5.93 -16.75
CA ILE A 97 12.21 -6.79 -17.80
C ILE A 97 12.19 -8.24 -17.35
N ASP A 98 13.25 -8.73 -16.70
CA ASP A 98 13.28 -10.09 -16.15
C ASP A 98 12.15 -10.28 -15.13
N PHE A 99 11.90 -9.27 -14.29
CA PHE A 99 10.77 -9.27 -13.36
C PHE A 99 9.42 -9.40 -14.07
N LEU A 100 9.20 -8.65 -15.16
CA LEU A 100 7.97 -8.73 -15.94
C LEU A 100 7.82 -10.07 -16.65
N GLU A 101 8.92 -10.66 -17.14
CA GLU A 101 8.93 -12.00 -17.73
C GLU A 101 8.55 -13.07 -16.71
N GLU A 102 9.14 -13.06 -15.52
CA GLU A 102 8.73 -13.99 -14.47
C GLU A 102 7.25 -13.77 -14.11
N LEU A 103 6.82 -12.51 -13.91
CA LEU A 103 5.43 -12.14 -13.62
C LEU A 103 4.47 -12.73 -14.64
N TYR A 104 4.78 -12.54 -15.91
CA TYR A 104 3.99 -13.08 -17.01
C TYR A 104 3.91 -14.61 -17.01
N GLN A 105 4.93 -15.31 -16.52
CA GLN A 105 4.92 -16.78 -16.45
C GLN A 105 4.05 -17.31 -15.29
N LYS A 106 3.88 -16.55 -14.21
CA LYS A 106 3.10 -16.99 -13.03
C LYS A 106 1.62 -16.62 -13.09
N VAL A 107 1.27 -15.55 -13.79
CA VAL A 107 -0.12 -15.07 -13.89
C VAL A 107 -0.59 -14.94 -15.33
N ALA A 108 -1.85 -15.27 -15.59
CA ALA A 108 -2.50 -15.08 -16.88
C ALA A 108 -2.84 -13.59 -17.16
N MET A 109 -1.85 -12.70 -17.06
CA MET A 109 -2.02 -11.25 -17.25
C MET A 109 -2.37 -10.91 -18.70
N LYS A 110 -3.46 -10.17 -18.88
CA LYS A 110 -3.92 -9.62 -20.17
C LYS A 110 -3.97 -8.10 -20.21
N GLN A 111 -4.01 -7.47 -19.04
CA GLN A 111 -3.85 -6.02 -18.90
C GLN A 111 -2.89 -5.73 -17.74
N LEU A 112 -1.97 -4.80 -17.94
CA LEU A 112 -1.09 -4.23 -16.92
C LEU A 112 -1.45 -2.76 -16.72
N ILE A 113 -1.68 -2.35 -15.47
CA ILE A 113 -2.13 -1.01 -15.10
C ILE A 113 -1.07 -0.39 -14.18
N ILE A 114 -0.53 0.76 -14.57
CA ILE A 114 0.54 1.47 -13.86
C ILE A 114 0.30 2.98 -13.86
N GLY A 115 0.98 3.70 -12.97
CA GLY A 115 1.03 5.17 -13.00
C GLY A 115 2.07 5.68 -14.00
N GLU A 116 1.93 6.92 -14.45
CA GLU A 116 2.90 7.54 -15.38
C GLU A 116 4.31 7.70 -14.78
N ASP A 117 4.43 7.85 -13.46
CA ASP A 117 5.72 7.91 -12.76
C ASP A 117 6.25 6.53 -12.34
N PHE A 118 5.56 5.46 -12.74
CA PHE A 118 5.93 4.10 -12.37
C PHE A 118 7.27 3.69 -12.99
N ARG A 119 8.13 3.11 -12.14
CA ARG A 119 9.44 2.59 -12.52
C ARG A 119 9.72 1.30 -11.77
N LEU A 120 10.45 0.39 -12.41
CA LEU A 120 10.84 -0.88 -11.80
C LEU A 120 12.25 -1.33 -12.20
N GLY A 121 12.68 -2.42 -11.58
CA GLY A 121 13.99 -3.03 -11.78
C GLY A 121 15.10 -2.32 -11.02
N LYS A 122 16.29 -2.91 -11.07
CA LYS A 122 17.51 -2.39 -10.47
C LYS A 122 17.71 -0.92 -10.82
N GLY A 123 17.75 -0.07 -9.79
CA GLY A 123 17.94 1.37 -9.96
C GLY A 123 16.78 2.11 -10.63
N ALA A 124 15.57 1.53 -10.65
CA ALA A 124 14.37 2.12 -11.28
C ALA A 124 14.60 2.48 -12.76
N GLN A 125 15.33 1.62 -13.48
CA GLN A 125 15.77 1.85 -14.86
C GLN A 125 14.70 1.56 -15.91
N VAL A 126 13.71 0.71 -15.60
CA VAL A 126 12.64 0.36 -16.54
C VAL A 126 11.46 1.30 -16.29
N THR A 127 11.09 2.08 -17.30
CA THR A 127 9.99 3.04 -17.26
C THR A 127 8.80 2.50 -18.04
N HIS A 128 7.69 3.25 -18.06
CA HIS A 128 6.53 2.92 -18.87
C HIS A 128 6.83 2.72 -20.37
N THR A 129 7.92 3.30 -20.89
CA THR A 129 8.33 3.15 -22.30
C THR A 129 8.80 1.72 -22.58
N GLU A 130 9.73 1.22 -21.76
CA GLU A 130 10.23 -0.15 -21.86
C GLU A 130 9.12 -1.16 -21.55
N ILE A 131 8.26 -0.88 -20.56
CA ILE A 131 7.11 -1.72 -20.22
C ILE A 131 6.16 -1.88 -21.40
N LYS A 132 5.81 -0.78 -22.10
CA LYS A 132 4.96 -0.82 -23.30
C LYS A 132 5.57 -1.65 -24.41
N ALA A 133 6.88 -1.49 -24.66
CA ALA A 133 7.59 -2.26 -25.67
C ALA A 133 7.56 -3.76 -25.35
N TRP A 134 7.85 -4.13 -24.10
CA TRP A 134 7.77 -5.50 -23.61
C TRP A 134 6.34 -6.08 -23.74
N ALA A 135 5.34 -5.37 -23.23
CA ALA A 135 3.94 -5.82 -23.23
C ALA A 135 3.39 -6.07 -24.64
N LYS A 136 3.83 -5.27 -25.63
CA LYS A 136 3.49 -5.47 -27.04
C LYS A 136 3.95 -6.83 -27.56
N THR A 137 5.13 -7.31 -27.14
CA THR A 137 5.64 -8.64 -27.54
C THR A 137 4.84 -9.81 -26.97
N LYS A 138 4.07 -9.55 -25.89
CA LYS A 138 3.25 -10.54 -25.17
C LYS A 138 1.75 -10.40 -25.44
N ALA A 139 1.34 -9.46 -26.30
CA ALA A 139 -0.06 -9.09 -26.51
C ALA A 139 -0.80 -8.72 -25.21
N ILE A 140 -0.14 -7.96 -24.35
CA ILE A 140 -0.70 -7.43 -23.09
C ILE A 140 -1.11 -5.97 -23.31
N ASN A 141 -2.33 -5.62 -22.90
CA ASN A 141 -2.79 -4.22 -22.88
C ASN A 141 -2.12 -3.47 -21.73
N VAL A 142 -1.62 -2.25 -21.98
CA VAL A 142 -1.02 -1.41 -20.92
C VAL A 142 -1.86 -0.15 -20.74
N SER A 143 -2.41 0.03 -19.53
CA SER A 143 -3.04 1.29 -19.12
C SER A 143 -2.06 2.08 -18.27
N ILE A 144 -1.85 3.35 -18.62
CA ILE A 144 -1.01 4.29 -17.88
C ILE A 144 -1.92 5.40 -17.37
N HIS A 145 -2.02 5.53 -16.05
CA HIS A 145 -2.82 6.57 -15.43
C HIS A 145 -1.97 7.80 -15.11
N PRO A 146 -2.50 9.01 -15.36
CA PRO A 146 -1.84 10.25 -14.97
C PRO A 146 -1.82 10.40 -13.45
N LEU A 147 -0.91 11.22 -12.95
CA LEU A 147 -0.86 11.59 -11.55
C LEU A 147 -2.07 12.45 -11.16
N ARG A 148 -2.55 12.23 -9.92
CA ARG A 148 -3.56 13.10 -9.30
C ARG A 148 -2.92 14.13 -8.38
N TYR A 149 -3.55 15.28 -8.33
CA TYR A 149 -3.15 16.43 -7.54
C TYR A 149 -4.35 16.90 -6.72
N GLU A 150 -4.08 17.59 -5.62
CA GLU A 150 -5.13 18.33 -4.92
C GLU A 150 -5.73 19.40 -5.83
N ALA A 151 -7.02 19.70 -5.67
CA ALA A 151 -7.70 20.67 -6.52
C ALA A 151 -7.04 22.06 -6.41
N GLY A 152 -6.66 22.66 -7.55
CA GLY A 152 -5.95 23.94 -7.62
C GLY A 152 -4.45 23.78 -7.95
N GLU A 153 -3.60 24.64 -7.40
CA GLU A 153 -2.12 24.52 -7.46
C GLU A 153 -1.59 23.65 -6.30
N GLY A 154 -2.31 22.59 -5.95
CA GLY A 154 -1.99 21.77 -4.79
C GLY A 154 -0.97 20.67 -5.07
N ASP A 155 -0.51 20.03 -3.99
CA ASP A 155 0.53 19.00 -4.07
C ASP A 155 0.04 17.71 -4.77
N LYS A 156 1.01 16.97 -5.32
CA LYS A 156 0.78 15.63 -5.85
C LYS A 156 0.28 14.70 -4.75
N TYR A 157 -0.78 13.95 -5.05
CA TYR A 157 -1.20 12.82 -4.21
C TYR A 157 -0.12 11.75 -4.22
N SER A 158 0.55 11.56 -3.08
CA SER A 158 1.64 10.59 -2.95
C SER A 158 1.71 10.02 -1.55
N SER A 159 2.25 8.80 -1.41
CA SER A 159 2.48 8.22 -0.09
C SER A 159 3.44 9.05 0.77
N SER A 160 4.38 9.79 0.17
CA SER A 160 5.27 10.69 0.90
C SER A 160 4.49 11.84 1.54
N THR A 161 3.58 12.46 0.79
CA THR A 161 2.70 13.53 1.28
C THR A 161 1.83 13.03 2.44
N LEU A 162 1.22 11.85 2.30
CA LEU A 162 0.35 11.30 3.33
C LEU A 162 1.12 10.84 4.57
N ARG A 163 2.35 10.36 4.42
CA ARG A 163 3.25 10.05 5.53
C ARG A 163 3.61 11.30 6.32
N GLU A 164 3.94 12.39 5.64
CA GLU A 164 4.18 13.68 6.31
C GLU A 164 2.93 14.20 7.01
N ALA A 165 1.75 13.97 6.43
CA ALA A 165 0.47 14.30 7.07
C ALA A 165 0.27 13.55 8.40
N VAL A 166 0.67 12.28 8.50
CA VAL A 166 0.64 11.53 9.78
C VAL A 166 1.58 12.17 10.80
N LEU A 167 2.80 12.50 10.40
CA LEU A 167 3.83 13.06 11.29
C LEU A 167 3.49 14.47 11.78
N SER A 168 2.84 15.26 10.93
CA SER A 168 2.36 16.61 11.24
C SER A 168 0.96 16.64 11.89
N ARG A 169 0.34 15.47 12.11
CA ARG A 169 -1.02 15.31 12.66
C ARG A 169 -2.12 15.92 11.79
N ASN A 170 -1.88 16.04 10.48
CA ASN A 170 -2.87 16.49 9.52
C ASN A 170 -3.70 15.30 8.99
N PHE A 171 -4.49 14.67 9.87
CA PHE A 171 -5.31 13.51 9.49
C PHE A 171 -6.42 13.86 8.49
N ALA A 172 -6.91 15.11 8.53
CA ALA A 172 -7.88 15.63 7.57
C ALA A 172 -7.36 15.57 6.11
N LEU A 173 -6.07 15.86 5.88
CA LEU A 173 -5.47 15.75 4.55
C LEU A 173 -5.46 14.29 4.06
N ILE A 174 -5.28 13.32 4.95
CA ILE A 174 -5.27 11.89 4.59
C ILE A 174 -6.67 11.48 4.11
N GLU A 175 -7.71 11.87 4.84
CA GLU A 175 -9.10 11.63 4.44
C GLU A 175 -9.45 12.36 3.15
N ALA A 176 -9.11 13.65 3.02
CA ALA A 176 -9.37 14.43 1.82
C ALA A 176 -8.67 13.87 0.57
N THR A 177 -7.52 13.21 0.74
CA THR A 177 -6.71 12.68 -0.38
C THR A 177 -7.00 11.22 -0.71
N SER A 178 -7.55 10.44 0.23
CA SER A 178 -7.78 9.01 0.06
C SER A 178 -9.24 8.59 0.25
N GLY A 179 -10.11 9.42 0.81
CA GLY A 179 -11.47 9.04 1.20
C GLY A 179 -11.52 8.08 2.38
N TYR A 180 -10.39 7.82 3.03
CA TYR A 180 -10.28 6.93 4.19
C TYR A 180 -9.59 7.69 5.34
N GLY A 181 -10.20 7.73 6.51
CA GLY A 181 -9.56 8.24 7.73
C GLY A 181 -8.27 7.48 8.07
N TYR A 182 -7.36 8.13 8.80
CA TYR A 182 -6.15 7.47 9.29
C TYR A 182 -6.49 6.69 10.57
N ALA A 183 -5.96 5.48 10.69
CA ALA A 183 -6.14 4.68 11.89
C ALA A 183 -4.85 3.96 12.24
N ILE A 184 -4.48 4.02 13.52
CA ILE A 184 -3.42 3.19 14.07
C ILE A 184 -3.97 1.77 14.16
N ASP A 185 -3.35 0.83 13.47
CA ASP A 185 -3.76 -0.57 13.49
C ASP A 185 -3.16 -1.29 14.69
N LEU A 186 -4.03 -1.83 15.54
CA LEU A 186 -3.67 -2.46 16.81
C LEU A 186 -3.90 -3.97 16.80
N ARG A 187 -4.51 -4.53 15.74
CA ARG A 187 -4.94 -5.94 15.65
C ARG A 187 -3.82 -6.97 15.81
N HIS A 188 -2.60 -6.61 15.44
CA HIS A 188 -1.45 -7.50 15.43
C HIS A 188 -0.35 -7.07 16.41
N LEU A 189 -0.65 -6.13 17.30
CA LEU A 189 0.30 -5.65 18.30
C LEU A 189 0.14 -6.43 19.61
N ASP A 190 1.26 -6.66 20.27
CA ASP A 190 1.24 -7.19 21.64
C ASP A 190 0.57 -6.16 22.56
N CYS A 191 -0.44 -6.61 23.30
CA CYS A 191 -1.13 -5.77 24.27
C CYS A 191 -1.32 -6.45 25.62
N TYR A 192 -1.45 -5.64 26.67
CA TYR A 192 -1.71 -6.10 28.03
C TYR A 192 -2.57 -5.11 28.80
N GLN A 193 -3.20 -5.57 29.88
CA GLN A 193 -3.92 -4.70 30.80
C GLN A 193 -3.06 -4.34 32.00
N ALA A 194 -3.05 -3.06 32.36
CA ALA A 194 -2.47 -2.54 33.59
C ALA A 194 -3.24 -1.30 34.02
N GLU A 195 -3.43 -1.11 35.34
CA GLU A 195 -4.07 0.10 35.90
C GLU A 195 -5.47 0.42 35.31
N GLY A 196 -6.21 -0.61 34.88
CA GLY A 196 -7.53 -0.45 34.28
C GLY A 196 -7.54 0.04 32.82
N ALA A 197 -6.38 0.06 32.14
CA ALA A 197 -6.25 0.45 30.75
C ALA A 197 -5.51 -0.62 29.92
N TRP A 198 -5.78 -0.60 28.61
CA TRP A 198 -5.08 -1.41 27.62
C TRP A 198 -3.84 -0.69 27.13
N HIS A 199 -2.72 -1.41 27.11
CA HIS A 199 -1.42 -0.94 26.68
C HIS A 199 -0.97 -1.74 25.46
N TYR A 200 -0.66 -1.05 24.37
CA TYR A 200 -0.22 -1.63 23.10
C TYR A 200 1.24 -1.29 22.86
N ARG A 201 2.04 -2.30 22.53
CA ARG A 201 3.45 -2.18 22.14
C ARG A 201 3.55 -1.84 20.66
N LEU A 202 4.06 -0.64 20.36
CA LEU A 202 4.12 -0.11 18.99
C LEU A 202 5.43 -0.47 18.28
N GLU A 203 6.39 -1.10 18.95
CA GLU A 203 7.72 -1.38 18.40
C GLU A 203 7.69 -2.34 17.21
N SER A 204 6.70 -3.23 17.15
CA SER A 204 6.47 -4.13 16.03
C SER A 204 5.60 -3.54 14.93
N SER A 205 5.10 -2.30 15.09
CA SER A 205 4.30 -1.65 14.07
C SER A 205 5.16 -1.26 12.87
N GLU A 206 4.74 -1.70 11.70
CA GLU A 206 5.32 -1.28 10.42
C GLU A 206 4.71 0.02 9.89
N GLN A 207 3.69 0.56 10.58
CA GLN A 207 3.04 1.80 10.19
C GLN A 207 3.89 3.02 10.56
N VAL A 208 3.79 4.09 9.75
CA VAL A 208 4.13 5.41 10.25
C VAL A 208 3.11 5.77 11.31
N LEU A 209 3.59 6.18 12.49
CA LEU A 209 2.77 6.53 13.62
C LEU A 209 2.87 8.04 13.89
N PRO A 210 1.80 8.68 14.39
CA PRO A 210 1.85 10.09 14.73
C PRO A 210 2.80 10.32 15.92
N PRO A 211 3.25 11.57 16.16
CA PRO A 211 4.16 11.88 17.26
C PRO A 211 3.58 11.49 18.64
N ASP A 212 4.40 11.50 19.68
CA ASP A 212 3.89 11.29 21.03
C ASP A 212 2.92 12.39 21.44
N GLY A 213 1.81 12.02 22.08
CA GLY A 213 0.73 12.93 22.37
C GLY A 213 -0.55 12.24 22.80
N ARG A 214 -1.54 13.07 23.15
CA ARG A 214 -2.92 12.63 23.39
C ARG A 214 -3.73 12.84 22.12
N TYR A 215 -4.55 11.85 21.79
CA TYR A 215 -5.43 11.88 20.63
C TYR A 215 -6.84 11.49 21.08
N GLN A 216 -7.84 12.03 20.39
CA GLN A 216 -9.21 11.59 20.54
C GLN A 216 -9.58 10.81 19.27
N THR A 217 -10.08 9.60 19.43
CA THR A 217 -10.57 8.85 18.26
C THR A 217 -11.86 9.46 17.71
N VAL A 218 -12.23 9.10 16.49
CA VAL A 218 -13.52 9.48 15.88
C VAL A 218 -14.71 9.04 16.76
N GLU A 219 -14.55 7.98 17.54
CA GLU A 219 -15.56 7.45 18.49
C GLU A 219 -15.54 8.17 19.85
N GLY A 220 -14.70 9.19 20.03
CA GLY A 220 -14.60 9.98 21.24
C GLY A 220 -13.71 9.37 22.34
N ILE A 221 -12.94 8.32 22.03
CA ILE A 221 -12.09 7.63 22.99
C ILE A 221 -10.75 8.38 23.09
N GLU A 222 -10.35 8.76 24.31
CA GLU A 222 -9.01 9.32 24.53
C GLU A 222 -7.97 8.18 24.48
N ILE A 223 -6.94 8.37 23.65
CA ILE A 223 -5.77 7.52 23.62
C ILE A 223 -4.51 8.34 23.88
N VAL A 224 -3.51 7.72 24.50
CA VAL A 224 -2.22 8.36 24.79
C VAL A 224 -1.11 7.55 24.15
N LYS A 225 -0.38 8.14 23.21
CA LYS A 225 0.83 7.55 22.64
C LYS A 225 2.06 8.19 23.28
N LYS A 226 2.93 7.37 23.89
CA LYS A 226 4.18 7.83 24.50
C LYS A 226 5.23 6.72 24.49
N GLU A 227 6.45 7.04 24.06
CA GLU A 227 7.64 6.18 24.19
C GLU A 227 7.41 4.74 23.69
N GLY A 228 6.81 4.58 22.51
CA GLY A 228 6.55 3.26 21.91
C GLY A 228 5.34 2.51 22.47
N LEU A 229 4.58 3.13 23.38
CA LEU A 229 3.32 2.58 23.88
C LEU A 229 2.13 3.43 23.43
N LEU A 230 0.99 2.77 23.19
CA LEU A 230 -0.32 3.40 23.09
C LEU A 230 -1.20 2.88 24.21
N VAL A 231 -1.88 3.78 24.91
CA VAL A 231 -2.78 3.48 26.03
C VAL A 231 -4.20 3.89 25.68
N SER A 232 -5.17 3.01 25.97
CA SER A 232 -6.60 3.25 25.77
C SER A 232 -7.41 2.66 26.93
N ALA A 233 -8.53 3.31 27.29
CA ALA A 233 -9.42 2.83 28.34
C ALA A 233 -10.17 1.54 27.95
N ILE A 234 -10.31 1.27 26.64
CA ILE A 234 -10.96 0.08 26.11
C ILE A 234 -10.03 -0.66 25.15
N GLN A 235 -10.36 -1.93 24.90
CA GLN A 235 -9.67 -2.67 23.86
C GLN A 235 -10.12 -2.15 22.50
N LEU A 236 -9.15 -1.78 21.68
CA LEU A 236 -9.30 -1.33 20.32
C LEU A 236 -8.62 -2.30 19.37
N GLU A 237 -9.27 -2.57 18.24
CA GLU A 237 -8.64 -3.19 17.08
C GLU A 237 -7.92 -2.13 16.23
N GLN A 238 -8.53 -0.96 16.09
CA GLN A 238 -7.95 0.18 15.40
C GLN A 238 -8.30 1.47 16.16
N ALA A 239 -7.40 2.44 16.15
CA ALA A 239 -7.68 3.77 16.68
C ALA A 239 -7.77 4.78 15.52
N PHE A 240 -9.00 5.08 15.09
CA PHE A 240 -9.29 6.06 14.02
C PHE A 240 -9.10 7.48 14.55
N LEU A 241 -8.23 8.26 13.90
CA LEU A 241 -7.83 9.62 14.27
C LEU A 241 -8.33 10.67 13.29
#